data_AF-A0A4Q5WRM8-F1
#
_entry.id   AF-A0A4Q5WRM8-F1
#
_cell.length_a   1.000
_cell.length_b   1.000
_cell.length_c   1.000
_cell.angle_alpha   90.00
_cell.angle_beta   90.00
_cell.angle_gamma   90.00
#
_symmetry.space_group_name_H-M   'P 1'
#
loop_
_entity.id
_entity.type
_entity.pdbx_description
1 polymer ?
#
loop_
_entity_poly.entity_id
_entity_poly.type
_entity_poly.pdbx_seq_one_letter_code
_entity_poly.pdbx_strand_id
1 'polypeptide(L)'
;MMSEHKVPLHEEEEAPSLFSNLIDTEPYEKSMRSARNWLYVIAAIQFIMGIVEYNTADDTTVGWIAFGMDAVVAVVFLLLALWSRRNPVPAFTTALISYVLVVAAFGLLDPSNLLRGILLKIFIVAALVKANKDARTYTQMKQSVGEPL
;
A
#
# COMPACT_ATOMS: atom_id res chain seq x y z
N MET A 1 6.93 51.79 32.02
CA MET A 1 6.86 51.10 30.73
C MET A 1 7.69 49.84 30.87
N MET A 2 7.04 48.72 31.20
CA MET A 2 7.69 47.44 31.48
C MET A 2 8.02 46.80 30.14
N SER A 3 9.31 46.68 29.79
CA SER A 3 9.73 45.93 28.61
C SER A 3 9.51 44.45 28.87
N GLU A 4 8.61 43.83 28.12
CA GLU A 4 8.46 42.38 28.05
C GLU A 4 9.79 41.76 27.61
N HIS A 5 10.49 41.16 28.57
CA HIS A 5 11.63 40.30 28.31
C HIS A 5 11.09 39.00 27.71
N LYS A 6 11.00 38.95 26.37
CA LYS A 6 10.76 37.71 25.64
C LYS A 6 11.90 36.75 25.94
N VAL A 7 11.61 35.76 26.77
CA VAL A 7 12.45 34.57 26.93
C VAL A 7 12.64 33.98 25.54
N PRO A 8 13.88 33.83 25.05
CA PRO A 8 14.10 33.16 23.78
C PRO A 8 13.58 31.72 23.95
N LEU A 9 12.65 31.34 23.08
CA LEU A 9 12.22 29.96 22.92
C LEU A 9 13.48 29.24 22.44
N HIS A 10 14.20 28.66 23.39
CA HIS A 10 15.31 27.77 23.12
C HIS A 10 14.81 26.78 22.07
N GLU A 11 15.51 26.76 20.94
CA GLU A 11 15.46 25.68 19.99
C GLU A 11 15.54 24.40 20.82
N GLU A 12 14.47 23.61 20.82
CA GLU A 12 14.53 22.22 21.24
C GLU A 12 15.50 21.56 20.24
N GLU A 13 16.81 21.66 20.52
CA GLU A 13 17.79 20.75 19.94
C GLU A 13 17.26 19.36 20.25
N GLU A 14 16.71 18.71 19.22
CA GLU A 14 16.26 17.32 19.23
C GLU A 14 17.38 16.49 19.83
N ALA A 15 17.28 16.22 21.14
CA ALA A 15 18.29 15.48 21.86
C ALA A 15 18.43 14.14 21.13
N PRO A 16 19.61 13.79 20.59
CA PRO A 16 19.80 12.58 19.82
C PRO A 16 19.29 11.43 20.67
N SER A 17 18.24 10.75 20.17
CA SER A 17 17.42 9.85 20.98
C SER A 17 18.30 8.75 21.57
N LEU A 18 18.63 8.88 22.86
CA LEU A 18 19.52 7.97 23.60
C LEU A 18 19.06 6.50 23.54
N PHE A 19 17.80 6.27 23.16
CA PHE A 19 17.18 4.97 23.05
C PHE A 19 17.16 4.39 21.62
N SER A 20 17.60 5.12 20.59
CA SER A 20 17.67 4.64 19.20
C SER A 20 18.58 3.43 19.04
N ASN A 21 19.74 3.42 19.72
CA ASN A 21 20.68 2.30 19.71
C ASN A 21 20.22 1.09 20.56
N LEU A 22 19.14 1.23 21.35
CA LEU A 22 18.58 0.17 22.19
C LEU A 22 17.35 -0.49 21.57
N ILE A 23 16.69 0.16 20.60
CA ILE A 23 15.51 -0.34 19.91
C ILE A 23 15.95 -0.90 18.55
N ASP A 24 15.86 -2.21 18.41
CA ASP A 24 16.11 -2.88 17.14
C ASP A 24 14.94 -2.64 16.16
N THR A 25 15.16 -1.78 15.18
CA THR A 25 14.19 -1.43 14.14
C THR A 25 14.25 -2.36 12.92
N GLU A 26 15.30 -3.20 12.79
CA GLU A 26 15.54 -4.07 11.64
C GLU A 26 14.34 -4.99 11.31
N PRO A 27 13.68 -5.64 12.29
CA PRO A 27 12.54 -6.52 12.02
C PRO A 27 11.37 -5.78 11.35
N TYR A 28 11.13 -4.54 11.77
CA TYR A 28 10.02 -3.72 11.28
C TYR A 28 10.30 -3.19 9.89
N GLU A 29 11.54 -2.79 9.60
CA GLU A 29 11.95 -2.40 8.26
C GLU A 29 11.83 -3.54 7.26
N LYS A 30 12.26 -4.75 7.65
CA LYS A 30 12.16 -5.94 6.83
C LYS A 30 10.70 -6.31 6.56
N SER A 31 9.85 -6.25 7.59
CA SER A 31 8.41 -6.47 7.46
C SER A 31 7.79 -5.47 6.48
N MET A 32 8.10 -4.18 6.62
CA MET A 32 7.60 -3.11 5.75
C MET A 32 8.09 -3.26 4.30
N ARG A 33 9.34 -3.70 4.10
CA ARG A 33 9.88 -4.00 2.77
C ARG A 33 9.13 -5.17 2.13
N SER A 34 8.84 -6.22 2.90
CA SER A 34 8.02 -7.36 2.43
C SER A 34 6.59 -6.94 2.11
N ALA A 35 5.99 -6.07 2.92
CA ALA A 35 4.65 -5.52 2.69
C ALA A 35 4.60 -4.78 1.35
N ARG A 36 5.61 -3.95 1.04
CA ARG A 36 5.67 -3.20 -0.22
C ARG A 36 5.82 -4.13 -1.43
N ASN A 37 6.54 -5.23 -1.29
CA ASN A 37 6.65 -6.23 -2.35
C ASN A 37 5.28 -6.81 -2.74
N TRP A 38 4.32 -6.92 -1.79
CA TRP A 38 2.96 -7.36 -2.13
C TRP A 38 2.25 -6.42 -3.10
N LEU A 39 2.47 -5.10 -3.02
CA LEU A 39 1.86 -4.16 -3.98
C LEU A 39 2.41 -4.37 -5.40
N TYR A 40 3.71 -4.65 -5.52
CA TYR A 40 4.32 -5.00 -6.82
C TYR A 40 3.80 -6.35 -7.33
N VAL A 41 3.64 -7.34 -6.45
CA VAL A 41 3.09 -8.66 -6.83
C VAL A 41 1.65 -8.52 -7.33
N ILE A 42 0.81 -7.75 -6.64
CA ILE A 42 -0.58 -7.50 -7.07
C ILE A 42 -0.61 -6.78 -8.41
N ALA A 43 0.23 -5.75 -8.61
CA ALA A 43 0.33 -5.06 -9.88
C ALA A 43 0.74 -6.00 -11.03
N ALA A 44 1.73 -6.87 -10.79
CA ALA A 44 2.18 -7.85 -11.78
C ALA A 44 1.10 -8.89 -12.08
N ILE A 45 0.43 -9.43 -11.06
CA ILE A 45 -0.69 -10.36 -11.23
C ILE A 45 -1.78 -9.72 -12.08
N GLN A 46 -2.19 -8.49 -11.76
CA GLN A 46 -3.26 -7.82 -12.49
C GLN A 46 -2.87 -7.58 -13.96
N PHE A 47 -1.64 -7.16 -14.22
CA PHE A 47 -1.16 -6.97 -15.57
C PHE A 47 -1.12 -8.28 -16.38
N ILE A 48 -0.68 -9.38 -15.76
CA ILE A 48 -0.69 -10.71 -16.38
C ILE A 48 -2.13 -11.18 -16.65
N MET A 49 -3.05 -10.96 -15.71
CA MET A 49 -4.47 -11.29 -15.89
C MET A 49 -5.05 -10.55 -17.11
N GLY A 50 -4.78 -9.25 -17.25
CA GLY A 50 -5.24 -8.50 -18.41
C GLY A 50 -4.69 -9.04 -19.74
N ILE A 51 -3.44 -9.50 -19.76
CA ILE A 51 -2.86 -10.15 -20.95
C ILE A 51 -3.59 -11.47 -21.24
N VAL A 52 -3.86 -12.28 -20.21
CA VAL A 52 -4.60 -13.54 -20.37
C VAL A 52 -6.00 -13.26 -20.90
N GLU A 53 -6.74 -12.33 -20.30
CA GLU A 53 -8.09 -11.95 -20.71
C GLU A 53 -8.13 -11.49 -22.17
N TYR A 54 -7.19 -10.64 -22.60
CA TYR A 54 -7.05 -10.22 -23.99
C TYR A 54 -6.88 -11.40 -24.96
N ASN A 55 -6.05 -12.37 -24.61
CA ASN A 55 -5.77 -13.53 -25.48
C ASN A 55 -6.90 -14.58 -25.47
N THR A 56 -7.77 -14.55 -24.45
CA THR A 56 -8.90 -15.49 -24.33
C THR A 56 -10.24 -14.91 -24.79
N ALA A 57 -10.29 -13.60 -25.08
CA ALA A 57 -11.50 -12.94 -25.55
C ALA A 57 -11.81 -13.30 -27.00
N ASP A 58 -13.05 -13.71 -27.27
CA ASP A 58 -13.52 -14.01 -28.63
C ASP A 58 -13.64 -12.75 -29.50
N ASP A 59 -13.89 -11.59 -28.87
CA ASP A 59 -14.00 -10.29 -29.51
C ASP A 59 -12.80 -9.40 -29.13
N THR A 60 -12.07 -8.94 -30.14
CA THR A 60 -10.88 -8.09 -29.98
C THR A 60 -11.17 -6.80 -29.21
N THR A 61 -12.35 -6.19 -29.42
CA THR A 61 -12.76 -4.96 -28.71
C THR A 61 -12.97 -5.24 -27.23
N VAL A 62 -13.63 -6.35 -26.90
CA VAL A 62 -13.82 -6.78 -25.51
C VAL A 62 -12.47 -7.06 -24.84
N GLY A 63 -11.56 -7.73 -25.56
CA GLY A 63 -10.20 -7.99 -25.09
C GLY A 63 -9.41 -6.73 -24.76
N TRP A 64 -9.46 -5.70 -25.63
CA TRP A 64 -8.79 -4.42 -25.38
C TRP A 64 -9.38 -3.67 -24.18
N ILE A 65 -10.69 -3.70 -24.00
CA ILE A 65 -11.35 -3.07 -22.85
C ILE A 65 -10.93 -3.76 -21.56
N ALA A 66 -10.97 -5.10 -21.51
CA ALA A 66 -10.57 -5.89 -20.35
C ALA A 66 -9.11 -5.62 -19.97
N PHE A 67 -8.20 -5.74 -20.94
CA PHE A 67 -6.79 -5.41 -20.75
C PHE A 67 -6.58 -3.97 -20.27
N GLY A 68 -7.29 -3.01 -20.85
CA GLY A 68 -7.21 -1.61 -20.46
C GLY A 68 -7.60 -1.39 -18.99
N MET A 69 -8.68 -2.02 -18.53
CA MET A 69 -9.11 -1.93 -17.13
C MET A 69 -8.07 -2.54 -16.18
N ASP A 70 -7.56 -3.73 -16.51
CA ASP A 70 -6.53 -4.41 -15.72
C ASP A 70 -5.20 -3.66 -15.68
N ALA A 71 -4.79 -3.08 -16.81
CA ALA A 71 -3.60 -2.26 -16.90
C ALA A 71 -3.72 -1.00 -16.02
N VAL A 72 -4.90 -0.35 -15.99
CA VAL A 72 -5.15 0.79 -15.09
C VAL A 72 -5.01 0.37 -13.63
N VAL A 73 -5.63 -0.76 -13.24
CA VAL A 73 -5.53 -1.27 -11.87
C VAL A 73 -4.07 -1.61 -11.53
N ALA A 74 -3.34 -2.27 -12.43
CA ALA A 74 -1.92 -2.58 -12.25
C ALA A 74 -1.08 -1.31 -12.01
N VAL A 75 -1.31 -0.25 -12.81
CA VAL A 75 -0.64 1.04 -12.65
C VAL A 75 -0.98 1.68 -11.30
N VAL A 76 -2.24 1.64 -10.87
CA VAL A 76 -2.65 2.16 -9.55
C VAL A 76 -1.88 1.46 -8.43
N PHE A 77 -1.81 0.12 -8.44
CA PHE A 77 -1.07 -0.63 -7.42
C PHE A 77 0.45 -0.37 -7.47
N LEU A 78 1.01 -0.18 -8.67
CA LEU A 78 2.41 0.17 -8.84
C LEU A 78 2.72 1.57 -8.27
N LEU A 79 1.85 2.55 -8.52
CA LEU A 79 1.97 3.89 -7.94
C LEU A 79 1.84 3.86 -6.41
N LEU A 80 0.92 3.06 -5.88
CA LEU A 80 0.80 2.85 -4.43
C LEU A 80 2.06 2.18 -3.85
N ALA A 81 2.68 1.23 -4.57
CA ALA A 81 3.93 0.61 -4.17
C ALA A 81 5.06 1.64 -4.05
N LEU A 82 5.16 2.56 -5.00
CA LEU A 82 6.11 3.67 -4.97
C LEU A 82 5.80 4.66 -3.83
N TRP A 83 4.53 5.02 -3.67
CA TRP A 83 4.09 5.97 -2.65
C TRP A 83 4.26 5.45 -1.22
N SER A 84 4.14 4.13 -1.03
CA SER A 84 4.34 3.47 0.27
C SER A 84 5.75 3.67 0.86
N ARG A 85 6.73 4.13 0.07
CA ARG A 85 8.06 4.48 0.56
C ARG A 85 8.07 5.73 1.43
N ARG A 86 7.19 6.70 1.13
CA ARG A 86 7.07 7.95 1.90
C ARG A 86 5.95 7.88 2.91
N ASN A 87 4.84 7.24 2.55
CA ASN A 87 3.63 7.23 3.36
C ASN A 87 3.02 5.83 3.39
N PRO A 88 3.55 4.93 4.25
CA PRO A 88 3.20 3.51 4.21
C PRO A 88 1.74 3.24 4.60
N VAL A 89 1.28 3.82 5.72
CA VAL A 89 -0.08 3.63 6.24
C VAL A 89 -1.16 4.06 5.24
N PRO A 90 -1.16 5.28 4.67
CA PRO A 90 -2.18 5.66 3.71
C PRO A 90 -2.04 4.86 2.40
N ALA A 91 -0.84 4.52 1.94
CA ALA A 91 -0.67 3.72 0.73
C ALA A 91 -1.33 2.34 0.84
N PHE A 92 -1.11 1.60 1.92
CA PHE A 92 -1.74 0.28 2.12
C PHE A 92 -3.22 0.37 2.44
N THR A 93 -3.67 1.46 3.06
CA THR A 93 -5.10 1.67 3.34
C THR A 93 -5.84 1.93 2.02
N THR A 94 -5.30 2.81 1.17
CA THR A 94 -5.82 3.04 -0.17
C THR A 94 -5.77 1.78 -1.02
N ALA A 95 -4.67 1.02 -0.99
CA ALA A 95 -4.56 -0.24 -1.73
C ALA A 95 -5.67 -1.24 -1.36
N LEU A 96 -5.94 -1.42 -0.07
CA LEU A 96 -6.98 -2.32 0.41
C LEU A 96 -8.38 -1.84 -0.03
N ILE A 97 -8.67 -0.54 0.11
CA ILE A 97 -9.96 0.04 -0.30
C ILE A 97 -10.13 -0.09 -1.82
N SER A 98 -9.14 0.32 -2.60
CA SER A 98 -9.15 0.21 -4.06
C SER A 98 -9.35 -1.24 -4.52
N TYR A 99 -8.68 -2.21 -3.89
CA TYR A 99 -8.87 -3.61 -4.23
C TYR A 99 -10.32 -4.06 -4.04
N VAL A 100 -10.90 -3.78 -2.88
CA VAL A 100 -12.27 -4.17 -2.55
C VAL A 100 -13.27 -3.50 -3.50
N LEU A 101 -13.08 -2.21 -3.79
CA LEU A 101 -13.93 -1.47 -4.72
C LEU A 101 -13.87 -2.04 -6.14
N VAL A 102 -12.67 -2.35 -6.63
CA VAL A 102 -12.48 -2.95 -7.96
C VAL A 102 -13.15 -4.31 -8.05
N VAL A 103 -12.93 -5.18 -7.06
CA VAL A 103 -13.55 -6.52 -7.01
C VAL A 103 -15.08 -6.41 -6.94
N ALA A 104 -15.62 -5.48 -6.14
CA ALA A 104 -17.05 -5.25 -6.03
C ALA A 104 -17.63 -4.72 -7.35
N ALA A 105 -16.98 -3.75 -7.98
CA ALA A 105 -17.42 -3.18 -9.25
C ALA A 105 -17.49 -4.24 -10.35
N PHE A 106 -16.44 -5.06 -10.51
CA PHE A 106 -16.45 -6.16 -11.48
C PHE A 106 -17.49 -7.23 -11.16
N GLY A 107 -17.73 -7.50 -9.88
CA GLY A 107 -18.76 -8.43 -9.44
C GLY A 107 -20.19 -7.97 -9.72
N LEU A 108 -20.44 -6.66 -9.74
CA LEU A 108 -21.73 -6.08 -10.11
C LEU A 108 -21.99 -6.15 -11.62
N LEU A 109 -20.93 -6.08 -12.44
CA LEU A 109 -21.03 -6.20 -13.89
C LEU A 109 -21.25 -7.65 -14.33
N ASP A 110 -20.51 -8.59 -13.72
CA ASP A 110 -20.70 -10.02 -13.93
C ASP A 110 -20.45 -10.78 -12.61
N PRO A 111 -21.49 -11.38 -12.00
CA PRO A 111 -21.35 -12.16 -10.77
C PRO A 111 -20.40 -13.35 -10.89
N SER A 112 -20.20 -13.88 -12.11
CA SER A 112 -19.28 -14.99 -12.36
C SER A 112 -17.82 -14.59 -12.06
N ASN A 113 -17.49 -13.30 -12.19
CA ASN A 113 -16.18 -12.76 -11.83
C ASN A 113 -15.92 -12.89 -10.34
N LEU A 114 -16.91 -12.78 -9.46
CA LEU A 114 -16.70 -12.96 -8.02
C LEU A 114 -16.26 -14.39 -7.68
N LEU A 115 -16.84 -15.37 -8.34
CA LEU A 115 -16.54 -16.79 -8.12
C LEU A 115 -15.20 -17.20 -8.73
N ARG A 116 -14.86 -16.68 -9.91
CA ARG A 116 -13.58 -16.94 -10.57
C ARG A 116 -12.43 -16.31 -9.78
N GLY A 117 -11.44 -17.14 -9.45
CA GLY A 117 -10.25 -16.70 -8.71
C GLY A 117 -10.54 -16.24 -7.28
N ILE A 118 -11.67 -16.64 -6.67
CA ILE A 118 -12.05 -16.22 -5.31
C ILE A 118 -10.95 -16.52 -4.27
N LEU A 119 -10.26 -17.66 -4.40
CA LEU A 119 -9.15 -18.03 -3.52
C LEU A 119 -7.99 -17.02 -3.60
N LEU A 120 -7.62 -16.61 -4.82
CA LEU A 120 -6.59 -15.60 -5.04
C LEU A 120 -7.02 -14.24 -4.46
N LYS A 121 -8.30 -13.89 -4.62
CA LYS A 121 -8.84 -12.63 -4.10
C LYS A 121 -8.82 -12.57 -2.58
N ILE A 122 -9.25 -13.65 -1.92
CA ILE A 122 -9.19 -13.77 -0.45
C ILE A 122 -7.73 -13.68 0.02
N PHE A 123 -6.82 -14.37 -0.67
CA PHE A 123 -5.40 -14.34 -0.34
C PHE A 123 -4.80 -12.93 -0.47
N ILE A 124 -5.11 -12.20 -1.54
CA ILE A 124 -4.68 -10.81 -1.74
C ILE A 124 -5.22 -9.90 -0.63
N VAL A 125 -6.50 -10.02 -0.27
CA VAL A 125 -7.09 -9.25 0.84
C VAL A 125 -6.39 -9.57 2.16
N ALA A 126 -6.15 -10.85 2.46
CA ALA A 126 -5.44 -11.25 3.67
C ALA A 126 -4.00 -10.68 3.72
N ALA A 127 -3.29 -10.70 2.58
CA ALA A 127 -1.96 -10.13 2.45
C ALA A 127 -1.97 -8.60 2.65
N LEU A 128 -2.94 -7.88 2.06
CA LEU A 128 -3.09 -6.43 2.21
C LEU A 128 -3.48 -6.03 3.64
N VAL A 129 -4.36 -6.78 4.30
CA VAL A 129 -4.73 -6.56 5.70
C VAL A 129 -3.51 -6.73 6.61
N LYS A 130 -2.72 -7.79 6.39
CA LYS A 130 -1.47 -7.99 7.11
C LYS A 130 -0.48 -6.84 6.86
N ALA A 131 -0.25 -6.49 5.60
CA ALA A 131 0.63 -5.39 5.21
C ALA A 131 0.22 -4.04 5.83
N ASN A 132 -1.09 -3.78 5.96
CA ASN A 132 -1.61 -2.58 6.61
C ASN A 132 -1.27 -2.55 8.11
N LYS A 133 -1.40 -3.69 8.80
CA LYS A 133 -1.00 -3.82 10.20
C LYS A 133 0.50 -3.59 10.36
N ASP A 134 1.31 -4.24 9.54
CA ASP A 134 2.77 -4.10 9.53
C ASP A 134 3.20 -2.64 9.31
N ALA A 135 2.55 -1.95 8.37
CA ALA A 135 2.79 -0.53 8.10
C ALA A 135 2.46 0.38 9.29
N ARG A 136 1.36 0.13 10.00
CA ARG A 136 0.99 0.89 11.20
C ARG A 136 1.99 0.69 12.33
N THR A 137 2.40 -0.56 12.58
CA THR A 137 3.40 -0.88 13.59
C THR A 137 4.75 -0.25 13.26
N TYR A 138 5.18 -0.29 12.00
CA TYR A 138 6.40 0.38 11.54
C TYR A 138 6.37 1.89 11.80
N THR A 139 5.28 2.57 11.43
CA THR A 139 5.11 4.01 11.65
C THR A 139 5.06 4.37 13.14
N GLN A 140 4.37 3.58 13.97
CA GLN A 140 4.31 3.80 15.42
C GLN A 140 5.68 3.65 16.08
N MET A 141 6.47 2.64 15.65
CA MET A 141 7.82 2.44 16.17
C MET A 141 8.73 3.63 15.80
N LYS A 142 8.73 4.08 14.54
CA LYS A 142 9.51 5.26 14.12
C LYS A 142 9.16 6.52 14.92
N GLN A 143 7.87 6.75 15.16
CA GLN A 143 7.41 7.87 15.99
C GLN A 143 7.90 7.74 17.44
N SER A 144 7.89 6.54 18.02
CA SER A 144 8.34 6.32 19.41
C SER A 144 9.82 6.57 19.65
N VAL A 145 10.65 6.51 18.59
CA VAL A 145 12.10 6.73 18.65
C VAL A 145 12.53 8.11 18.13
N GLY A 146 11.57 8.96 17.74
CA GLY A 146 11.83 10.30 17.20
C GLY A 146 12.38 10.32 15.77
N GLU A 147 12.26 9.22 15.01
CA GLU A 147 12.69 9.20 13.62
C GLU A 147 11.68 9.86 12.67
N PRO A 148 12.15 10.59 11.65
CA PRO A 148 11.27 11.14 10.63
C PRO A 148 10.60 10.04 9.79
N LEU A 149 9.35 10.30 9.39
CA LEU A 149 8.49 9.37 8.62
C LEU A 149 8.89 9.27 7.14
#